data_AF-A0A6M0BME6-F1
#
_entry.id   AF-A0A6M0BME6-F1
#
_cell.length_a   1.000
_cell.length_b   1.000
_cell.length_c   1.000
_cell.angle_alpha   90.00
_cell.angle_beta   90.00
_cell.angle_gamma   90.00
#
_symmetry.space_group_name_H-M   'P 1'
#
loop_
_entity.id
_entity.type
_entity.pdbx_description
1 polymer ?
#
loop_
_entity_poly.entity_id
_entity_poly.type
_entity_poly.pdbx_seq_one_letter_code
_entity_poly.pdbx_strand_id
1 'polypeptide(L)'
;DPDALVYNGQVYVFHEGRGDNGWLWCNVFDGNEWAGDHKIHKTGITAGPSAVVYNDQIYLLHQGREDSGWMWCNVFNGSEWVGDEEVPNTGISEGPGAVIY
;
A
#
# COMPACT_ATOMS: atom_id res chain seq x y z
N ASP A 1 6.85 9.00 -0.43
CA ASP A 1 5.97 9.28 -1.59
C ASP A 1 4.63 8.57 -1.44
N PRO A 2 3.53 9.13 -1.97
CA PRO A 2 2.23 8.46 -2.04
C PRO A 2 2.05 7.68 -3.35
N ASP A 3 1.11 6.75 -3.37
CA ASP A 3 0.59 6.05 -4.55
C ASP A 3 -0.94 6.15 -4.61
N ALA A 4 -1.53 6.11 -5.80
CA ALA A 4 -2.98 6.15 -5.95
C ALA A 4 -3.47 5.24 -7.07
N LEU A 5 -4.59 4.55 -6.82
CA LEU A 5 -5.25 3.70 -7.81
C LEU A 5 -6.77 3.78 -7.72
N VAL A 6 -7.44 3.34 -8.79
CA VAL A 6 -8.89 3.21 -8.83
C VAL A 6 -9.29 1.76 -8.62
N TYR A 7 -10.19 1.51 -7.67
CA TYR A 7 -10.78 0.21 -7.39
C TYR A 7 -12.26 0.37 -7.04
N ASN A 8 -13.14 -0.45 -7.62
CA ASN A 8 -14.60 -0.35 -7.45
C ASN A 8 -15.19 1.06 -7.62
N GLY A 9 -14.62 1.85 -8.54
CA GLY A 9 -15.08 3.22 -8.81
C GLY A 9 -14.65 4.26 -7.79
N GLN A 10 -13.83 3.90 -6.80
CA GLN A 10 -13.29 4.80 -5.79
C GLN A 10 -11.78 4.99 -6.01
N VAL A 11 -11.24 6.14 -5.61
CA VAL A 11 -9.79 6.40 -5.61
C VAL A 11 -9.24 6.06 -4.24
N TYR A 12 -8.26 5.18 -4.19
CA TYR A 12 -7.50 4.84 -2.99
C TYR A 12 -6.15 5.58 -3.07
N VAL A 13 -5.76 6.26 -2.00
CA VAL A 13 -4.45 6.90 -1.88
C VAL A 13 -3.69 6.27 -0.73
N PHE A 14 -2.54 5.69 -1.03
CA PHE A 14 -1.65 5.03 -0.08
C PHE A 14 -0.44 5.91 0.21
N HIS A 15 -0.05 6.02 1.47
CA HIS A 15 1.10 6.84 1.85
C HIS A 15 1.64 6.43 3.21
N GLU A 16 2.87 6.86 3.50
CA GLU A 16 3.37 6.85 4.86
C GLU A 16 2.63 7.88 5.72
N GLY A 17 2.38 7.53 6.98
CA GLY A 17 1.72 8.42 7.92
C GLY A 17 2.57 9.65 8.27
N ARG A 18 1.88 10.76 8.54
CA ARG A 18 2.49 12.06 8.85
C ARG A 18 3.64 11.95 9.87
N GLY A 19 4.74 12.63 9.54
CA GLY A 19 5.94 12.69 10.38
C GLY A 19 6.74 11.40 10.34
N ASP A 20 6.73 10.72 9.19
CA ASP A 20 7.49 9.51 8.90
C ASP A 20 7.32 8.45 10.00
N ASN A 21 6.06 8.18 10.34
CA ASN A 21 5.74 7.34 11.50
C ASN A 21 5.98 5.84 11.25
N GLY A 22 6.44 5.47 10.04
CA GLY A 22 6.77 4.12 9.64
C GLY A 22 5.57 3.20 9.46
N TRP A 23 4.37 3.77 9.30
CA TRP A 23 3.14 3.02 9.07
C TRP A 23 2.48 3.45 7.78
N LEU A 24 1.87 2.48 7.11
CA LEU A 24 1.10 2.70 5.91
C LEU A 24 -0.33 3.15 6.25
N TRP A 25 -0.80 4.17 5.55
CA TRP A 25 -2.13 4.75 5.67
C TRP A 25 -2.81 4.79 4.31
N CYS A 26 -4.13 4.80 4.34
CA CYS A 26 -4.98 4.93 3.16
C CYS A 26 -6.08 5.96 3.40
N ASN A 27 -6.41 6.71 2.37
CA ASN A 27 -7.61 7.53 2.29
C ASN A 27 -8.37 7.20 1.01
N VAL A 28 -9.70 7.20 1.07
CA VAL A 28 -10.55 6.76 -0.04
C VAL A 28 -11.48 7.90 -0.43
N PHE A 29 -11.50 8.21 -1.72
CA PHE A 29 -12.42 9.15 -2.33
C PHE A 29 -13.50 8.39 -3.10
N ASP A 30 -14.76 8.64 -2.76
CA ASP A 30 -15.90 7.93 -3.34
C ASP A 30 -16.49 8.62 -4.60
N GLY A 31 -15.87 9.71 -5.06
CA GLY A 31 -16.38 10.56 -6.13
C GLY A 31 -17.01 11.87 -5.63
N ASN A 32 -17.34 11.97 -4.34
CA ASN A 32 -17.93 13.14 -3.71
C ASN A 32 -17.10 13.63 -2.52
N GLU A 33 -16.68 12.72 -1.62
CA GLU A 33 -15.96 13.04 -0.40
C GLU A 33 -14.82 12.06 -0.08
N TRP A 34 -13.91 12.52 0.77
CA TRP A 34 -12.83 11.71 1.33
C TRP A 34 -13.28 11.10 2.65
N ALA A 35 -13.11 9.79 2.82
CA ALA A 35 -13.46 9.08 4.04
C ALA A 35 -12.59 9.47 5.26
N GLY A 36 -11.40 10.02 5.00
CA GLY A 36 -10.38 10.28 6.01
C GLY A 36 -9.36 9.14 6.13
N ASP A 37 -8.21 9.46 6.71
CA ASP A 37 -7.08 8.54 6.81
C ASP A 37 -7.37 7.38 7.76
N HIS A 38 -7.15 6.16 7.30
CA HIS A 38 -7.14 4.96 8.12
C HIS A 38 -5.81 4.22 7.98
N LYS A 39 -5.29 3.75 9.11
CA LYS A 39 -4.05 2.97 9.16
C LYS A 39 -4.30 1.58 8.59
N ILE A 40 -3.47 1.15 7.65
CA ILE A 40 -3.49 -0.23 7.16
C ILE A 40 -2.84 -1.11 8.23
N HIS A 41 -3.62 -2.07 8.74
CA HIS A 41 -3.22 -2.84 9.91
C HIS A 41 -1.94 -3.65 9.62
N LYS A 42 -1.04 -3.73 10.61
CA LYS A 42 0.21 -4.51 10.57
C LYS A 42 1.14 -4.23 9.38
N THR A 43 1.00 -3.10 8.69
CA THR A 43 1.79 -2.81 7.50
C THR A 43 2.70 -1.62 7.74
N GLY A 44 4.00 -1.91 7.86
CA GLY A 44 5.05 -0.91 8.07
C GLY A 44 5.69 -0.52 6.75
N ILE A 45 6.15 0.72 6.64
CA ILE A 45 6.71 1.25 5.41
C ILE A 45 7.84 2.25 5.69
N THR A 46 8.82 2.33 4.78
CA THR A 46 9.99 3.22 4.85
C THR A 46 10.25 3.99 3.56
N ALA A 47 9.61 3.61 2.46
CA ALA A 47 9.68 4.28 1.15
C ALA A 47 8.28 4.38 0.52
N GLY A 48 8.11 5.06 -0.63
CA GLY A 48 6.80 5.14 -1.27
C GLY A 48 6.20 3.75 -1.59
N PRO A 49 4.91 3.50 -1.35
CA PRO A 49 4.28 2.24 -1.75
C PRO A 49 3.99 2.23 -3.25
N SER A 50 3.56 1.07 -3.78
CA SER A 50 2.95 0.98 -5.10
C SER A 50 1.91 -0.12 -5.13
N ALA A 51 0.72 0.18 -5.65
CA ALA A 51 -0.36 -0.78 -5.74
C ALA A 51 -0.94 -0.98 -7.13
N VAL A 52 -1.48 -2.18 -7.33
CA VAL A 52 -2.14 -2.62 -8.55
C VAL A 52 -3.37 -3.44 -8.23
N VAL A 53 -4.35 -3.41 -9.13
CA VAL A 53 -5.52 -4.30 -9.07
C VAL A 53 -5.22 -5.56 -9.88
N TYR A 54 -5.28 -6.72 -9.23
CA TYR A 54 -5.13 -8.02 -9.87
C TYR A 54 -6.16 -8.99 -9.29
N ASN A 55 -6.89 -9.71 -10.14
CA ASN A 55 -7.98 -10.61 -9.75
C ASN A 55 -8.98 -9.99 -8.77
N ASP A 56 -9.44 -8.76 -9.06
CA ASP A 56 -10.39 -8.00 -8.23
C ASP A 56 -9.92 -7.74 -6.79
N GLN A 57 -8.60 -7.79 -6.55
CA GLN A 57 -7.96 -7.47 -5.27
C GLN A 57 -6.91 -6.39 -5.46
N ILE A 58 -6.65 -5.60 -4.42
CA ILE A 58 -5.53 -4.65 -4.43
C ILE A 58 -4.31 -5.34 -3.86
N TYR A 59 -3.24 -5.41 -4.64
CA TYR A 59 -1.92 -5.82 -4.19
C TYR A 59 -1.10 -4.57 -3.94
N LEU A 60 -0.63 -4.38 -2.71
CA LEU A 60 0.13 -3.21 -2.28
C LEU A 60 1.54 -3.64 -1.92
N LEU A 61 2.50 -3.21 -2.73
CA LEU A 61 3.91 -3.49 -2.55
C LEU A 61 4.58 -2.32 -1.84
N HIS A 62 5.48 -2.62 -0.92
CA HIS A 62 6.21 -1.60 -0.16
C HIS A 62 7.53 -2.15 0.38
N GLN A 63 8.42 -1.24 0.76
CA GLN A 63 9.58 -1.60 1.57
C GLN A 63 9.14 -1.81 3.01
N GLY A 64 9.66 -2.87 3.65
CA GLY A 64 9.37 -3.15 5.06
C GLY A 64 9.90 -2.06 5.99
N ARG A 65 9.41 -2.07 7.23
CA ARG A 65 9.82 -1.10 8.27
C ARG A 65 11.31 -1.19 8.61
N GLU A 66 11.83 -0.15 9.28
CA GLU A 66 13.19 -0.12 9.86
C GLU A 66 14.31 -0.31 8.83
N ASP A 67 14.09 0.21 7.62
CA ASP A 67 15.00 0.11 6.49
C ASP A 67 15.48 -1.33 6.23
N SER A 68 14.57 -2.29 6.41
CA SER A 68 14.89 -3.73 6.30
C SER A 68 15.49 -4.13 4.95
N GLY A 69 15.28 -3.31 3.91
CA GLY A 69 15.76 -3.57 2.56
C GLY A 69 14.96 -4.62 1.80
N TRP A 70 13.89 -5.16 2.40
CA TRP A 70 13.07 -6.21 1.81
C TRP A 70 11.75 -5.67 1.29
N MET A 71 11.29 -6.26 0.18
CA MET A 71 9.97 -6.00 -0.38
C MET A 71 8.91 -6.84 0.35
N TRP A 72 7.81 -6.21 0.67
CA TRP A 72 6.65 -6.81 1.32
C TRP A 72 5.39 -6.54 0.49
N CYS A 73 4.38 -7.38 0.67
CA CYS A 73 3.09 -7.26 0.03
C CYS A 73 1.96 -7.47 1.04
N ASN A 74 1.01 -6.55 1.05
CA ASN A 74 -0.28 -6.77 1.68
C ASN A 74 -1.39 -6.71 0.62
N VAL A 75 -2.44 -7.52 0.81
CA VAL A 75 -3.53 -7.67 -0.15
C VAL A 75 -4.85 -7.24 0.48
N PHE A 76 -5.57 -6.35 -0.20
CA PHE A 76 -6.96 -6.04 0.13
C PHE A 76 -7.88 -6.96 -0.67
N ASN A 77 -8.63 -7.82 0.01
CA ASN A 77 -9.48 -8.84 -0.61
C ASN A 77 -10.88 -8.33 -1.02
N GLY A 78 -11.10 -7.01 -0.98
CA GLY A 78 -12.41 -6.38 -1.19
C GLY A 78 -13.19 -6.13 0.12
N SER A 79 -12.72 -6.64 1.26
CA SER A 79 -13.32 -6.41 2.58
C SER A 79 -12.29 -6.00 3.64
N GLU A 80 -11.13 -6.63 3.66
CA GLU A 80 -10.06 -6.37 4.62
C GLU A 80 -8.67 -6.55 4.02
N TRP A 81 -7.66 -6.00 4.71
CA TRP A 81 -6.25 -6.26 4.45
C TRP A 81 -5.87 -7.59 5.13
N VAL A 82 -5.47 -8.57 4.33
CA VAL A 82 -5.31 -9.95 4.81
C VAL A 82 -4.02 -10.19 5.59
N GLY A 83 -3.03 -9.30 5.45
CA GLY A 83 -1.77 -9.39 6.18
C GLY A 83 -0.55 -9.15 5.29
N ASP A 84 0.54 -8.78 5.95
CA ASP A 84 1.80 -8.46 5.30
C ASP A 84 2.65 -9.73 5.11
N GLU A 85 3.07 -10.00 3.89
CA GLU A 85 3.93 -11.13 3.52
C GLU A 85 5.18 -10.64 2.80
N GLU A 86 6.35 -11.17 3.17
CA GLU A 86 7.60 -10.87 2.49
C GLU A 86 7.55 -11.43 1.06
N VAL A 87 7.91 -10.61 0.07
CA VAL A 87 8.08 -11.07 -1.30
C VAL A 87 9.40 -11.84 -1.39
N PRO A 88 9.38 -13.16 -1.67
CA PRO A 88 10.56 -14.01 -1.46
C PRO A 88 11.78 -13.53 -2.25
N ASN A 89 12.93 -13.48 -1.59
CA ASN A 89 14.24 -13.17 -2.18
C ASN A 89 14.28 -11.84 -2.95
N THR A 90 13.48 -10.85 -2.55
CA THR A 90 13.34 -9.59 -3.27
C THR A 90 13.73 -8.41 -2.40
N GLY A 91 14.94 -7.88 -2.64
CA GLY A 91 15.44 -6.68 -1.96
C GLY A 91 15.17 -5.41 -2.76
N ILE A 92 14.89 -4.30 -2.07
CA ILE A 92 14.67 -2.96 -2.64
C ILE A 92 15.31 -1.89 -1.75
N SER A 93 15.76 -0.80 -2.38
CA SER A 93 16.34 0.35 -1.69
C SER A 93 15.44 1.60 -1.72
N GLU A 94 14.38 1.57 -2.53
CA GLU A 94 13.44 2.66 -2.77
C GLU A 94 12.03 2.08 -2.94
N GLY A 95 11.03 2.94 -3.17
CA GLY A 95 9.65 2.51 -3.43
C GLY A 95 9.52 1.66 -4.71
N PRO A 96 8.70 0.60 -4.71
CA PRO A 96 8.46 -0.21 -5.91
C PRO A 96 7.64 0.56 -6.97
N GLY A 97 7.58 0.00 -8.19
CA GLY A 97 6.70 0.47 -9.27
C GLY A 97 5.96 -0.71 -9.87
N ALA A 98 4.77 -0.99 -9.37
CA ALA A 98 3.95 -2.12 -9.76
C ALA A 98 3.13 -1.82 -11.02
N VAL A 99 3.00 -2.80 -11.92
CA VAL A 99 2.17 -2.70 -13.13
C VAL A 99 1.61 -4.07 -13.50
N ILE A 100 0.41 -4.08 -14.09
CA ILE A 100 -0.22 -5.27 -14.69
C ILE A 100 -0.17 -5.11 -16.22
N TYR A 101 0.06 -6.22 -16.93
CA TYR A 101 0.18 -6.26 -18.39
C TYR A 101 -0.74 -7.30 -19.02
#